data_AF-A0A2V8IM78-F1
#
_entry.id   AF-A0A2V8IM78-F1
#
_cell.length_a   1.000
_cell.length_b   1.000
_cell.length_c   1.000
_cell.angle_alpha   90.00
_cell.angle_beta   90.00
_cell.angle_gamma   90.00
#
_symmetry.space_group_name_H-M   'P 1'
#
loop_
_entity.id
_entity.type
_entity.pdbx_description
1 polymer ?
#
loop_
_entity_poly.entity_id
_entity_poly.type
_entity_poly.pdbx_seq_one_letter_code
_entity_poly.pdbx_strand_id
1 'polypeptide(L)' 'HPHPAPYLTVTLRTPDTGHRTDPSYTGRDGMYYIYGVAPGTYYLEVRVLPLGALYTYRIEARSQPYTDVAPLVVP' A
#
# COMPACT_ATOMS: atom_id res chain seq x y z
N HIS A 1 2.78 -19.49 7.43
CA HIS A 1 3.29 -18.95 6.15
C HIS A 1 2.44 -17.75 5.76
N PRO A 2 3.03 -16.57 5.49
CA PRO A 2 2.27 -15.47 4.94
C PRO A 2 1.75 -15.87 3.55
N HIS A 3 0.44 -15.79 3.36
CA HIS A 3 -0.20 -16.02 2.07
C HIS A 3 -0.45 -14.67 1.40
N PRO A 4 -0.31 -14.57 0.07
CA PRO A 4 -0.78 -13.40 -0.67
C PRO A 4 -2.22 -13.06 -0.28
N ALA A 5 -2.49 -11.78 -0.04
CA ALA A 5 -3.82 -11.31 0.33
C ALA A 5 -4.46 -10.59 -0.86
N PRO A 6 -5.24 -11.30 -1.69
CA PRO A 6 -5.81 -10.73 -2.91
C PRO A 6 -7.05 -9.88 -2.62
N TYR A 7 -7.35 -8.98 -3.56
CA TYR A 7 -8.58 -8.17 -3.61
C TYR A 7 -8.79 -7.21 -2.42
N LEU A 8 -7.72 -6.86 -1.71
CA LEU A 8 -7.75 -5.85 -0.67
C LEU A 8 -7.72 -4.45 -1.29
N THR A 9 -8.42 -3.51 -0.68
CA THR A 9 -8.34 -2.09 -1.08
C THR A 9 -7.13 -1.44 -0.43
N VAL A 10 -6.37 -0.71 -1.24
CA VAL A 10 -5.15 -0.03 -0.85
C VAL A 10 -5.20 1.43 -1.29
N THR A 11 -4.93 2.36 -0.38
CA THR A 11 -4.86 3.80 -0.66
C THR A 11 -3.63 4.41 0.01
N LEU A 12 -3.01 5.42 -0.62
CA LEU A 12 -2.02 6.26 0.06
C LEU A 12 -2.69 7.49 0.63
N ARG A 13 -2.34 7.83 1.86
CA ARG A 13 -2.73 9.08 2.52
C ARG A 13 -1.50 9.94 2.79
N THR A 14 -1.56 11.20 2.39
CA THR A 14 -0.54 12.21 2.71
C THR A 14 -0.56 12.53 4.22
N PRO A 15 0.59 12.58 4.92
CA PRO A 15 0.63 12.82 6.36
C PRO A 15 0.15 14.21 6.77
N ASP A 16 0.38 15.21 5.93
CA ASP A 16 0.17 16.64 6.20
C ASP A 16 -1.26 17.09 5.89
N THR A 17 -1.76 16.72 4.73
CA THR A 17 -3.06 17.17 4.20
C THR A 17 -4.16 16.13 4.38
N GLY A 18 -3.80 14.87 4.65
CA GLY A 18 -4.77 13.77 4.76
C GLY A 18 -5.43 13.38 3.44
N HIS A 19 -5.00 13.96 2.32
CA HIS A 19 -5.44 13.63 0.97
C HIS A 19 -5.17 12.16 0.67
N ARG A 20 -6.11 11.50 -0.01
CA ARG A 20 -5.99 10.09 -0.41
C ARG A 20 -5.88 9.97 -1.92
N THR A 21 -5.07 9.02 -2.38
CA THR A 21 -5.14 8.57 -3.77
C THR A 21 -6.48 7.87 -4.03
N ASP A 22 -6.79 7.69 -5.31
CA ASP A 22 -7.79 6.70 -5.70
C ASP A 22 -7.40 5.31 -5.16
N PRO A 23 -8.40 4.45 -4.85
CA PRO A 23 -8.16 3.11 -4.39
C PRO A 23 -7.53 2.24 -5.48
N SER A 24 -6.50 1.50 -5.10
CA SER A 24 -5.96 0.37 -5.84
C SER A 24 -6.35 -0.94 -5.16
N TYR A 25 -6.21 -2.05 -5.87
CA TYR A 25 -6.59 -3.37 -5.38
C TYR A 25 -5.44 -4.34 -5.51
N THR A 26 -5.23 -5.18 -4.50
CA THR A 26 -4.24 -6.26 -4.60
C THR A 26 -4.71 -7.31 -5.61
N GLY A 27 -3.78 -7.74 -6.47
CA GLY A 27 -3.98 -8.82 -7.43
C GLY A 27 -4.08 -10.19 -6.78
N ARG A 28 -4.27 -11.24 -7.59
CA ARG A 28 -4.32 -12.65 -7.11
C ARG A 28 -3.04 -13.09 -6.40
N ASP A 29 -1.93 -12.47 -6.77
CA ASP A 29 -0.59 -12.65 -6.21
C ASP A 29 -0.30 -11.72 -5.02
N GLY A 30 -1.29 -10.92 -4.58
CA GLY A 30 -1.16 -9.96 -3.49
C GLY A 30 -0.43 -8.66 -3.86
N MET A 31 0.04 -8.52 -5.11
CA MET A 31 0.75 -7.34 -5.57
C MET A 31 -0.22 -6.21 -5.88
N TYR A 32 0.21 -4.96 -5.68
CA TYR A 32 -0.58 -3.78 -6.01
C TYR A 32 0.32 -2.68 -6.57
N TYR A 33 -0.27 -1.78 -7.34
CA TYR A 33 0.43 -0.63 -7.92
C TYR A 33 -0.41 0.63 -7.74
N ILE A 34 0.25 1.73 -7.37
CA ILE A 34 -0.35 3.07 -7.28
C ILE A 34 0.54 3.99 -8.09
N TYR A 35 -0.02 4.57 -9.15
CA TYR A 35 0.71 5.35 -10.13
C TYR A 35 0.55 6.85 -9.90
N GLY A 36 1.45 7.65 -10.47
CA GLY A 36 1.39 9.11 -10.38
C GLY A 36 1.66 9.68 -8.99
N VAL A 37 2.28 8.89 -8.10
CA VAL A 37 2.59 9.30 -6.73
C VAL A 37 3.91 10.04 -6.73
N ALA A 38 3.89 11.29 -6.28
CA ALA A 38 5.12 12.05 -6.08
C ALA A 38 5.97 11.43 -4.97
N PRO A 39 7.30 11.44 -5.09
CA PRO A 39 8.18 10.96 -4.03
C PRO A 39 7.91 11.66 -2.70
N GLY A 40 7.90 10.92 -1.60
CA GLY A 40 7.61 11.46 -0.28
C GLY A 40 7.21 10.40 0.75
N THR A 41 6.92 10.86 1.97
CA THR A 41 6.39 10.00 3.04
C THR A 41 4.87 9.92 2.93
N TYR A 42 4.32 8.72 3.06
CA TYR A 42 2.88 8.47 3.04
C TYR A 42 2.47 7.49 4.13
N TYR A 43 1.17 7.45 4.41
CA TYR A 43 0.52 6.36 5.11
C TYR A 43 -0.16 5.44 4.09
N LEU A 44 0.28 4.19 4.00
CA LEU A 44 -0.38 3.13 3.27
C LEU A 44 -1.55 2.60 4.11
N GLU A 45 -2.76 2.81 3.64
CA GLU A 45 -3.99 2.32 4.25
C GLU A 45 -4.47 1.07 3.51
N VAL A 46 -4.54 -0.07 4.21
CA VAL A 46 -5.02 -1.34 3.68
C VAL A 46 -6.33 -1.70 4.38
N ARG A 47 -7.41 -1.80 3.61
CA ARG A 47 -8.74 -2.19 4.12
C ARG A 47 -9.02 -3.66 3.81
N VAL A 48 -9.34 -4.41 4.86
CA VAL A 48 -9.73 -5.81 4.76
C VAL A 48 -11.24 -5.93 4.91
N LEU A 49 -11.90 -6.21 3.80
CA LEU A 49 -13.34 -6.51 3.77
C LEU A 49 -13.56 -8.04 3.80
N PRO A 50 -14.65 -8.52 4.41
CA PRO A 50 -15.73 -7.76 5.07
C PRO A 50 -15.44 -7.41 6.53
N LEU A 51 -14.28 -7.80 7.07
CA LEU A 51 -13.91 -7.60 8.48
C LEU A 51 -13.90 -6.12 8.92
N GLY A 52 -13.79 -5.19 7.98
CA GLY A 52 -13.73 -3.76 8.25
C GLY A 52 -12.41 -3.30 8.88
N ALA A 53 -11.41 -4.18 8.95
CA ALA A 53 -10.12 -3.86 9.53
C ALA A 53 -9.36 -2.89 8.62
N LEU A 54 -8.76 -1.86 9.23
CA LEU A 54 -7.91 -0.88 8.57
C LEU A 54 -6.51 -0.96 9.16
N TYR A 55 -5.54 -1.33 8.32
CA TYR A 55 -4.13 -1.32 8.69
C TYR A 55 -3.46 -0.10 8.07
N THR A 56 -2.63 0.58 8.86
CA THR A 56 -1.92 1.78 8.42
C THR A 56 -0.42 1.60 8.61
N TYR A 57 0.34 1.78 7.53
CA TYR A 57 1.79 1.67 7.53
C TYR A 57 2.42 2.97 7.06
N ARG A 58 3.46 3.44 7.75
CA ARG A 58 4.24 4.57 7.25
C ARG A 58 5.25 4.06 6.22
N ILE A 59 5.19 4.60 5.01
CA ILE A 59 6.09 4.24 3.91
C ILE A 59 6.76 5.49 3.32
N GLU A 60 7.85 5.28 2.61
CA GLU A 60 8.51 6.29 1.80
C GLU A 60 8.42 5.87 0.34
N ALA A 61 7.63 6.60 -0.45
CA ALA A 61 7.63 6.47 -1.90
C ALA A 61 8.88 7.18 -2.41
N ARG A 62 9.86 6.42 -2.89
CA ARG A 62 11.11 6.99 -3.39
C ARG A 62 10.99 7.21 -4.89
N SER A 63 11.58 8.31 -5.38
CA SER A 63 11.76 8.51 -6.82
C SER A 63 12.81 7.53 -7.29
N GLN A 64 12.38 6.37 -7.74
CA GLN A 64 13.29 5.33 -8.22
C GLN A 64 12.78 4.89 -9.59
N PRO A 65 13.64 4.87 -10.64
CA PRO A 65 13.22 4.36 -11.94
C PRO A 65 12.73 2.90 -11.83
N TYR A 66 13.31 2.12 -10.91
CA TYR A 66 12.81 0.86 -10.35
C TYR A 66 13.48 0.68 -8.98
N THR A 67 12.81 0.10 -7.99
CA THR A 67 13.51 -0.41 -6.80
C THR A 67 12.86 -1.67 -6.31
N ASP A 68 13.69 -2.72 -6.26
CA ASP A 68 13.47 -3.90 -5.47
C ASP A 68 13.24 -3.48 -4.01
N VAL A 69 12.00 -3.62 -3.56
CA VAL A 69 11.70 -3.53 -2.14
C VAL A 69 12.05 -4.89 -1.54
N ALA A 70 12.89 -4.88 -0.49
CA ALA A 70 13.25 -6.09 0.23
C ALA A 70 11.98 -6.85 0.66
N PRO A 71 11.95 -8.20 0.54
CA PRO A 71 10.76 -8.98 0.82
C PRO A 71 10.28 -8.78 2.27
N LEU A 72 8.96 -8.65 2.44
CA LEU A 72 8.33 -8.55 3.75
C LEU A 72 8.47 -9.89 4.48
N VAL A 73 9.17 -9.90 5.61
CA VAL A 73 9.27 -11.06 6.51
C VAL A 73 8.28 -10.88 7.66
N VAL A 74 7.37 -11.85 7.83
CA VAL A 74 6.44 -11.91 8.96
C VAL A 74 6.87 -13.06 9.88
N PRO A 75 6.97 -12.85 11.20
CA PRO A 75 7.26 -13.92 12.16
C PRO A 75 6.16 -14.99 12.24
#